data_AF-A0A563DKA5-F1
#
_entry.id   AF-A0A563DKA5-F1
#
_cell.length_a   1.000
_cell.length_b   1.000
_cell.length_c   1.000
_cell.angle_alpha   90.00
_cell.angle_beta   90.00
_cell.angle_gamma   90.00
#
_symmetry.space_group_name_H-M   'P 1'
#
loop_
_entity.id
_entity.type
_entity.pdbx_description
1 polymer ?
#
loop_
_entity_poly.entity_id
_entity_poly.type
_entity_poly.pdbx_seq_one_letter_code
_entity_poly.pdbx_strand_id
1 'polypeptide(L)'
;MTTTQFNFCRLTGIPEEIYQTILFECGYLYAENYCKHLPEGHKENHIRSLRSLSEYWNWWKTQWNIRTQEAFGITGIKQNESNLRPFEIEVLKEAFYDTHCENSYQNIYPNNLVMKALREKIYGNRNNTIKTYSIKGMERNRTRKSSVSVKL
;
A
#
# COMPACT_ATOMS: atom_id res chain seq x y z
N MET A 1 11.55 13.71 2.54
CA MET A 1 12.77 12.92 2.72
C MET A 1 12.78 12.34 4.12
N THR A 2 12.98 11.03 4.28
CA THR A 2 13.14 10.43 5.61
C THR A 2 14.59 10.58 6.09
N THR A 3 14.80 10.59 7.40
CA THR A 3 16.15 10.62 7.98
C THR A 3 17.00 9.42 7.52
N THR A 4 16.38 8.25 7.37
CA THR A 4 17.05 7.04 6.86
C THR A 4 17.58 7.24 5.45
N GLN A 5 16.75 7.74 4.52
CA GLN A 5 17.14 7.98 3.14
C GLN A 5 18.33 8.94 3.07
N PHE A 6 18.21 10.10 3.75
CA PHE A 6 19.26 11.11 3.77
C PHE A 6 20.60 10.52 4.25
N ASN A 7 20.56 9.79 5.37
CA ASN A 7 21.75 9.19 5.95
C ASN A 7 22.36 8.11 5.06
N PHE A 8 21.53 7.28 4.44
CA PHE A 8 22.00 6.27 3.50
C PHE A 8 22.72 6.91 2.30
N CYS A 9 22.09 7.88 1.62
CA CYS A 9 22.69 8.57 0.48
C CYS A 9 23.99 9.28 0.88
N ARG A 10 23.99 10.00 2.00
CA ARG A 10 25.18 10.69 2.52
C ARG A 10 26.34 9.73 2.81
N LEU A 11 26.06 8.60 3.46
CA LEU A 11 27.10 7.66 3.88
C LEU A 11 27.67 6.86 2.70
N THR A 12 26.83 6.52 1.72
CA THR A 12 27.22 5.66 0.59
C THR A 12 27.71 6.45 -0.62
N GLY A 13 27.44 7.75 -0.67
CA GLY A 13 27.68 8.59 -1.84
C GLY A 13 26.69 8.35 -2.98
N ILE A 14 25.65 7.53 -2.79
CA ILE A 14 24.61 7.32 -3.80
C ILE A 14 23.79 8.63 -3.92
N PRO A 15 23.68 9.21 -5.13
CA PRO A 15 22.83 10.38 -5.36
C PRO A 15 21.37 10.11 -5.00
N GLU A 16 20.67 11.14 -4.52
CA GLU A 16 19.27 11.03 -4.13
C GLU A 16 18.39 10.60 -5.32
N GLU A 17 18.68 11.09 -6.52
CA GLU A 17 17.96 10.76 -7.73
C GLU A 17 18.05 9.26 -8.04
N ILE A 18 19.23 8.67 -7.86
CA ILE A 18 19.44 7.23 -8.05
C ILE A 18 18.65 6.45 -7.00
N TYR A 19 18.71 6.85 -5.73
CA TYR A 19 17.92 6.21 -4.68
C TYR A 19 16.41 6.23 -4.98
N GLN A 20 15.88 7.38 -5.40
CA GLN A 20 14.46 7.51 -5.75
C GLN A 20 14.10 6.66 -6.98
N THR A 21 14.99 6.60 -7.97
CA THR A 21 14.80 5.76 -9.17
C THR A 21 14.65 4.30 -8.77
N ILE A 22 15.58 3.79 -7.95
CA ILE A 22 15.54 2.40 -7.47
C ILE A 22 14.25 2.14 -6.66
N LEU A 23 13.87 3.05 -5.75
CA LEU A 23 12.64 2.94 -4.97
C LEU A 23 11.41 2.76 -5.86
N PHE A 24 11.30 3.59 -6.91
CA PHE A 24 10.17 3.51 -7.84
C PHE A 24 10.24 2.23 -8.66
N GLU A 25 11.36 1.90 -9.28
CA GLU A 25 11.51 0.68 -10.10
C GLU A 25 11.19 -0.59 -9.31
N CYS A 26 11.72 -0.73 -8.10
CA CYS A 26 11.39 -1.86 -7.22
C CYS A 26 9.90 -1.86 -6.81
N GLY A 27 9.30 -0.69 -6.62
CA GLY A 27 7.86 -0.56 -6.36
C GLY A 27 7.00 -0.96 -7.56
N TYR A 28 7.48 -0.76 -8.78
CA TYR A 28 6.80 -1.28 -9.97
C TYR A 28 6.90 -2.80 -10.03
N LEU A 29 8.11 -3.33 -9.86
CA LEU A 29 8.37 -4.77 -9.88
C LEU A 29 7.55 -5.52 -8.81
N TYR A 30 7.46 -4.96 -7.61
CA TYR A 30 6.64 -5.52 -6.54
C TYR A 30 5.16 -5.62 -6.95
N ALA A 31 4.59 -4.57 -7.56
CA ALA A 31 3.19 -4.57 -7.99
C ALA A 31 2.93 -5.65 -9.06
N GLU A 32 3.85 -5.82 -10.00
CA GLU A 32 3.77 -6.85 -11.04
C GLU A 32 3.82 -8.26 -10.43
N ASN A 33 4.74 -8.48 -9.50
CA ASN A 33 4.91 -9.75 -8.80
C ASN A 33 3.73 -10.08 -7.90
N TYR A 34 3.15 -9.09 -7.21
CA TYR A 34 1.96 -9.28 -6.39
C TYR A 34 0.77 -9.76 -7.23
N CYS A 35 0.63 -9.23 -8.45
CA CYS A 35 -0.45 -9.59 -9.37
C CYS A 35 -0.15 -10.79 -10.27
N LYS A 36 1.02 -11.43 -10.16
CA LYS A 36 1.47 -12.47 -11.11
C LYS A 36 0.56 -13.70 -11.20
N HIS A 37 -0.18 -14.00 -10.15
CA HIS A 37 -1.08 -15.15 -10.07
C HIS A 37 -2.50 -14.87 -10.57
N LEU A 38 -2.79 -13.63 -11.00
CA LEU A 38 -4.09 -13.28 -11.56
C LEU A 38 -4.19 -13.78 -13.02
N PRO A 39 -5.41 -14.10 -13.51
CA PRO A 39 -5.63 -14.38 -14.93
C PRO A 39 -5.17 -13.21 -15.81
N GLU A 40 -4.59 -13.51 -16.97
CA GLU A 40 -3.94 -12.52 -17.85
C GLU A 40 -4.85 -11.33 -18.19
N GLY A 41 -6.13 -11.60 -18.50
CA GLY A 41 -7.13 -10.56 -18.81
C GLY A 41 -7.47 -9.60 -17.66
N HIS A 42 -7.04 -9.89 -16.43
CA HIS A 42 -7.24 -9.03 -15.26
C HIS A 42 -5.94 -8.45 -14.71
N LYS A 43 -4.79 -9.08 -15.01
CA LYS A 43 -3.48 -8.75 -14.45
C LYS A 43 -3.09 -7.29 -14.71
N GLU A 44 -3.11 -6.85 -15.96
CA GLU A 44 -2.72 -5.48 -16.33
C GLU A 44 -3.62 -4.42 -15.66
N ASN A 45 -4.93 -4.66 -15.62
CA ASN A 45 -5.86 -3.73 -14.97
C ASN A 45 -5.62 -3.64 -13.44
N HIS A 46 -5.30 -4.76 -12.78
CA HIS A 46 -4.99 -4.77 -11.35
C HIS A 46 -3.66 -4.07 -11.06
N ILE A 47 -2.61 -4.33 -11.85
CA ILE A 47 -1.31 -3.66 -11.75
C ILE A 47 -1.47 -2.14 -11.91
N ARG A 48 -2.17 -1.71 -12.98
CA ARG A 48 -2.46 -0.29 -13.23
C ARG A 48 -3.27 0.34 -12.10
N SER A 49 -4.29 -0.37 -11.61
CA SER A 49 -5.12 0.13 -10.50
C SER A 49 -4.29 0.30 -9.25
N LEU A 50 -3.52 -0.72 -8.84
CA LEU A 50 -2.66 -0.70 -7.66
C LEU A 50 -1.62 0.42 -7.72
N ARG A 51 -0.88 0.53 -8.83
CA ARG A 51 0.15 1.58 -9.04
C ARG A 51 -0.42 2.99 -9.11
N SER A 52 -1.72 3.16 -9.31
CA SER A 52 -2.38 4.47 -9.30
C SER A 52 -2.91 4.89 -7.93
N LEU A 53 -2.76 4.05 -6.89
CA LEU A 53 -3.22 4.35 -5.54
C LEU A 53 -2.15 5.11 -4.76
N SER A 54 -2.55 6.20 -4.12
CA SER A 54 -1.66 6.94 -3.22
C SER A 54 -1.31 6.10 -1.98
N GLU A 55 -2.26 5.30 -1.52
CA GLU A 55 -2.16 4.38 -0.41
C GLU A 55 -1.07 3.35 -0.66
N TYR A 56 -1.01 2.82 -1.89
CA TYR A 56 0.02 1.88 -2.31
C TYR A 56 1.41 2.50 -2.20
N TRP A 57 1.63 3.67 -2.81
CA TRP A 57 2.93 4.32 -2.79
C TRP A 57 3.36 4.77 -1.39
N ASN A 58 2.41 5.20 -0.56
CA ASN A 58 2.70 5.56 0.83
C ASN A 58 3.12 4.33 1.63
N TRP A 59 2.37 3.23 1.52
CA TRP A 59 2.74 1.96 2.15
C TRP A 59 4.09 1.44 1.64
N TRP A 60 4.32 1.49 0.31
CA TRP A 60 5.57 1.03 -0.31
C TRP A 60 6.77 1.83 0.20
N LYS A 61 6.69 3.16 0.23
CA LYS A 61 7.76 4.01 0.80
C LYS A 61 8.04 3.68 2.26
N THR A 62 7.03 3.32 3.05
CA THR A 62 7.24 2.84 4.42
C THR A 62 7.99 1.51 4.47
N GLN A 63 7.59 0.53 3.66
CA GLN A 63 8.29 -0.76 3.57
C GLN A 63 9.74 -0.59 3.09
N TRP A 64 9.95 0.25 2.09
CA TRP A 64 11.26 0.62 1.58
C TRP A 64 12.15 1.23 2.66
N ASN A 65 11.60 2.17 3.44
CA ASN A 65 12.33 2.79 4.53
C ASN A 65 12.69 1.78 5.63
N ILE A 66 11.78 0.86 5.99
CA ILE A 66 12.05 -0.22 6.97
C ILE A 66 13.21 -1.09 6.48
N ARG A 67 13.20 -1.52 5.22
CA ARG A 67 14.26 -2.36 4.63
C ARG A 67 15.60 -1.63 4.55
N THR A 68 15.59 -0.34 4.24
CA THR A 68 16.80 0.48 4.33
C THR A 68 17.34 0.52 5.77
N GLN A 69 16.46 0.56 6.79
CA GLN A 69 16.88 0.46 8.19
C GLN A 69 17.42 -0.94 8.55
N GLU A 70 16.86 -2.01 7.96
CA GLU A 70 17.36 -3.37 8.11
C GLU A 70 18.79 -3.50 7.57
N ALA A 71 19.14 -2.85 6.44
CA ALA A 71 20.51 -2.82 5.93
C ALA A 71 21.51 -2.23 6.95
N PHE A 72 21.14 -1.14 7.62
CA PHE A 72 21.93 -0.60 8.74
C PHE A 72 22.02 -1.60 9.90
N GLY A 73 20.93 -2.32 10.21
CA GLY A 73 20.90 -3.35 11.25
C GLY A 73 21.82 -4.53 10.95
N ILE A 74 21.84 -5.03 9.72
CA ILE A 74 22.68 -6.14 9.26
C ILE A 74 24.17 -5.78 9.37
N THR A 75 24.52 -4.57 8.97
CA THR A 75 25.93 -4.12 8.96
C THR A 75 26.42 -3.65 10.33
N GLY A 76 25.50 -3.35 11.27
CA GLY A 76 25.82 -2.74 12.56
C GLY A 76 26.25 -1.27 12.47
N ILE A 77 26.19 -0.67 11.28
CA ILE A 77 26.53 0.74 11.04
C ILE A 77 25.39 1.62 11.56
N LYS A 78 25.70 2.62 12.40
CA LYS A 78 24.69 3.56 12.86
C LYS A 78 24.33 4.55 11.76
N GLN A 79 23.04 4.87 11.64
CA GLN A 79 22.57 5.82 10.62
C GLN A 79 23.20 7.21 10.76
N ASN A 80 23.56 7.62 11.98
CA ASN A 80 24.15 8.91 12.28
C ASN A 80 25.69 8.89 12.29
N GLU A 81 26.34 7.82 11.81
CA GLU A 81 27.80 7.82 11.69
C GLU A 81 28.27 9.00 10.85
N SER A 82 29.38 9.62 11.24
CA SER A 82 29.87 10.79 10.51
C SER A 82 30.53 10.39 9.20
N ASN A 83 31.38 9.37 9.23
CA ASN A 83 32.12 8.86 8.08
C ASN A 83 32.23 7.33 8.17
N LEU A 84 32.42 6.69 7.02
CA LEU A 84 32.67 5.26 6.90
C LEU A 84 33.98 5.02 6.15
N ARG A 85 34.65 3.92 6.47
CA ARG A 85 35.77 3.42 5.66
C ARG A 85 35.24 2.88 4.33
N PRO A 86 36.06 2.84 3.27
CA PRO A 86 35.62 2.35 1.96
C PRO A 86 34.97 0.95 2.00
N PHE A 87 35.52 0.02 2.79
CA PHE A 87 34.92 -1.30 2.97
C PHE A 87 33.53 -1.26 3.63
N GLU A 88 33.32 -0.39 4.63
CA GLU A 88 32.02 -0.26 5.31
C GLU A 88 30.95 0.32 4.38
N ILE A 89 31.36 1.21 3.46
CA ILE A 89 30.48 1.74 2.42
C ILE A 89 30.00 0.61 1.49
N GLU A 90 30.92 -0.22 1.02
CA GLU A 90 30.58 -1.34 0.12
C GLU A 90 29.68 -2.36 0.81
N VAL A 91 29.99 -2.73 2.06
CA VAL A 91 29.14 -3.63 2.86
C VAL A 91 27.74 -3.06 3.08
N LEU A 92 27.61 -1.75 3.32
CA LEU A 92 26.30 -1.10 3.46
C LEU A 92 25.50 -1.08 2.16
N LYS A 93 26.16 -0.88 1.01
CA LYS A 93 25.51 -0.96 -0.31
C LYS A 93 25.05 -2.39 -0.60
N GLU A 94 25.88 -3.39 -0.33
CA GLU A 94 25.53 -4.79 -0.53
C GLU A 94 24.32 -5.19 0.33
N ALA A 95 24.36 -4.88 1.63
CA ALA A 95 23.22 -5.12 2.52
C ALA A 95 21.94 -4.38 2.08
N PHE A 96 22.09 -3.19 1.49
CA PHE A 96 20.97 -2.47 0.90
C PHE A 96 20.39 -3.22 -0.30
N TYR A 97 21.21 -3.70 -1.24
CA TYR A 97 20.69 -4.47 -2.38
C TYR A 97 20.06 -5.80 -1.95
N ASP A 98 20.63 -6.48 -0.96
CA ASP A 98 20.08 -7.73 -0.42
C ASP A 98 18.70 -7.52 0.24
N THR A 99 18.55 -6.46 1.02
CA THR A 99 17.28 -6.11 1.68
C THR A 99 16.21 -5.60 0.73
N HIS A 100 16.56 -5.26 -0.52
CA HIS A 100 15.62 -4.78 -1.54
C HIS A 100 15.56 -5.70 -2.79
N CYS A 101 16.10 -6.92 -2.71
CA CYS A 101 15.99 -7.88 -3.80
C CYS A 101 14.58 -8.47 -3.91
N GLU A 102 14.22 -9.02 -5.08
CA GLU A 102 12.89 -9.60 -5.31
C GLU A 102 12.50 -10.67 -4.28
N ASN A 103 13.44 -11.55 -3.93
CA ASN A 103 13.23 -12.62 -2.95
C ASN A 103 12.92 -12.08 -1.56
N SER A 104 13.46 -10.90 -1.23
CA SER A 104 13.21 -10.28 0.06
C SER A 104 11.73 -9.93 0.24
N TYR A 105 10.98 -9.71 -0.84
CA TYR A 105 9.55 -9.35 -0.81
C TYR A 105 8.62 -10.55 -0.62
N GLN A 106 9.14 -11.78 -0.61
CA GLN A 106 8.36 -12.96 -0.27
C GLN A 106 7.76 -12.75 1.11
N ASN A 107 6.43 -12.77 1.22
CA ASN A 107 5.65 -12.54 2.44
C ASN A 107 5.40 -11.08 2.85
N ILE A 108 5.78 -10.08 2.03
CA ILE A 108 5.23 -8.73 2.20
C ILE A 108 3.87 -8.65 1.51
N TYR A 109 2.88 -8.13 2.22
CA TYR A 109 1.53 -7.89 1.70
C TYR A 109 1.12 -6.43 1.89
N PRO A 110 0.39 -5.84 0.91
CA PRO A 110 -0.20 -4.53 1.09
C PRO A 110 -1.11 -4.51 2.31
N ASN A 111 -1.08 -3.42 3.07
CA ASN A 111 -1.91 -3.29 4.27
C ASN A 111 -3.41 -3.16 3.91
N ASN A 112 -4.26 -3.24 4.94
CA ASN A 112 -5.72 -3.18 4.77
C ASN A 112 -6.22 -1.91 4.07
N LEU A 113 -5.54 -0.78 4.21
CA LEU A 113 -5.92 0.48 3.56
C LEU A 113 -5.70 0.38 2.04
N VAL A 114 -4.54 -0.13 1.62
CA VAL A 114 -4.26 -0.39 0.21
C VAL A 114 -5.27 -1.38 -0.37
N MET A 115 -5.52 -2.48 0.33
CA MET A 115 -6.46 -3.51 -0.13
C MET A 115 -7.91 -3.01 -0.21
N LYS A 116 -8.32 -2.09 0.68
CA LYS A 116 -9.63 -1.44 0.60
C LYS A 116 -9.71 -0.52 -0.61
N ALA A 117 -8.74 0.38 -0.79
CA ALA A 117 -8.69 1.31 -1.92
C ALA A 117 -8.62 0.59 -3.27
N LEU A 118 -7.87 -0.51 -3.35
CA LEU A 118 -7.80 -1.34 -4.54
C LEU A 118 -9.16 -1.96 -4.88
N ARG A 119 -9.85 -2.53 -3.88
CA ARG A 119 -11.18 -3.10 -4.09
C ARG A 119 -12.19 -2.05 -4.53
N GLU A 120 -12.18 -0.88 -3.91
CA GLU A 120 -13.04 0.24 -4.31
C GLU A 120 -12.75 0.69 -5.75
N LYS A 121 -11.48 0.77 -6.15
CA LYS A 121 -11.10 1.18 -7.50
C LYS A 121 -11.49 0.17 -8.58
N ILE A 122 -11.37 -1.13 -8.29
CA ILE A 122 -11.64 -2.19 -9.26
C ILE A 122 -13.14 -2.55 -9.31
N TYR A 123 -13.80 -2.59 -8.15
CA TYR A 123 -15.16 -3.11 -8.02
C TYR A 123 -16.20 -2.08 -7.58
N GLY A 124 -15.79 -0.92 -7.06
CA GLY A 124 -16.69 0.12 -6.53
C GLY A 124 -17.65 0.72 -7.56
N ASN A 125 -17.34 0.60 -8.86
CA ASN A 125 -18.26 0.97 -9.93
C ASN A 125 -19.43 0.00 -10.14
N ARG A 126 -19.48 -1.15 -9.45
CA ARG A 126 -20.58 -2.13 -9.59
C ARG A 126 -21.84 -1.82 -8.75
N ASN A 127 -21.77 -0.87 -7.80
CA ASN A 127 -22.90 -0.60 -6.88
C ASN A 127 -23.72 0.67 -7.19
N ASN A 128 -23.43 1.41 -8.27
CA ASN A 128 -24.17 2.64 -8.60
C ASN A 128 -25.38 2.45 -9.54
N THR A 129 -25.80 1.20 -9.80
CA THR A 129 -26.96 0.89 -10.66
C THR A 129 -28.04 0.06 -9.97
N ILE A 130 -28.27 0.28 -8.67
CA ILE A 130 -29.58 -0.01 -8.08
C ILE A 130 -30.12 1.30 -7.52
N LYS A 131 -30.77 2.08 -8.40
CA LYS A 131 -31.77 3.06 -7.95
C LYS A 131 -32.85 2.24 -7.26
N THR A 132 -32.79 2.17 -5.94
CA THR A 132 -33.95 1.83 -5.12
C THR A 132 -35.03 2.85 -5.47
N TYR A 133 -36.04 2.40 -6.22
CA TYR A 133 -37.30 3.12 -6.31
C TYR A 133 -37.87 3.16 -4.90
N SER A 134 -37.55 4.22 -4.16
CA SER A 134 -38.28 4.61 -2.97
C SER A 134 -39.74 4.80 -3.39
N ILE A 135 -40.59 3.83 -3.04
CA ILE A 135 -42.04 3.95 -3.12
C ILE A 135 -42.43 5.13 -2.25
N LYS A 136 -42.60 6.29 -2.88
CA LYS A 136 -43.24 7.45 -2.28
C LYS A 136 -44.72 7.13 -2.13
N GLY A 137 -45.21 7.19 -0.89
CA GLY A 137 -46.62 7.40 -0.59
C GLY A 137 -47.44 6.14 -0.33
N MET A 138 -47.54 5.75 0.93
CA MET A 138 -48.84 5.34 1.45
C MET A 138 -49.10 6.13 2.73
N GLU A 139 -50.03 7.06 2.57
CA GLU A 139 -50.40 8.09 3.51
C GLU A 139 -50.98 7.50 4.79
N ARG A 140 -50.66 8.21 5.88
CA ARG A 140 -51.32 8.12 7.18
C ARG A 140 -52.82 8.35 6.97
N ASN A 141 -53.65 7.37 7.32
CA ASN A 141 -55.01 7.66 7.75
C ASN A 141 -55.29 7.00 9.11
N ARG A 142 -55.24 7.88 10.13
CA ARG A 142 -55.90 7.70 11.41
C ARG A 142 -57.40 7.46 11.16
N THR A 143 -57.98 6.47 11.81
CA THR A 143 -59.33 6.66 12.36
C THR A 143 -59.48 5.88 13.66
N ARG A 144 -59.73 6.65 14.72
CA ARG A 144 -60.05 6.25 16.07
C ARG A 144 -61.53 5.83 16.09
N LYS A 145 -61.89 4.68 16.67
CA LYS A 145 -63.20 4.48 17.30
C LYS A 145 -63.14 3.42 18.40
N SER A 146 -63.48 3.89 19.59
CA SER A 146 -63.73 3.14 20.82
C SER A 146 -65.06 2.38 20.70
N SER A 147 -65.15 1.17 21.24
CA SER A 147 -66.20 0.81 22.22
C SER A 147 -65.98 -0.60 22.78
N VAL A 148 -66.08 -0.64 24.10
CA VAL A 148 -66.25 -1.80 24.96
C VAL A 148 -67.52 -2.57 24.58
N SER A 149 -67.49 -3.90 24.64
CA SER A 149 -68.66 -4.67 25.06
C SER A 149 -68.23 -6.02 25.65
N VAL A 150 -68.45 -6.13 26.96
CA VAL A 150 -68.50 -7.38 27.74
C VAL A 150 -69.91 -7.96 27.59
N LYS A 151 -70.01 -9.30 27.47
CA LYS A 151 -71.13 -10.18 27.88
C LYS A 151 -70.74 -11.60 27.46
N LEU A 152 -70.90 -12.67 28.25
CA LEU A 152 -71.34 -12.92 29.62
C LEU A 152 -70.76 -14.29 29.98
#